data_AF-A9V9V9-F1
#
_entry.id   AF-A9V9V9-F1
#
_cell.length_a   1.000
_cell.length_b   1.000
_cell.length_c   1.000
_cell.angle_alpha   90.00
_cell.angle_beta   90.00
_cell.angle_gamma   90.00
#
_symmetry.space_group_name_H-M   'P 1'
#
loop_
_entity.id
_entity.type
_entity.pdbx_description
1 polymer ?
#
loop_
_entity_poly.entity_id
_entity_poly.type
_entity_poly.pdbx_seq_one_letter_code
_entity_poly.pdbx_strand_id
1 'polypeptide(L)'
;MELKGSAEWADVQPIPQDDGPNPACPIAYDEEFREAMDYFRAVVAKEEISERALLLTSHVIAQNPANYSVWHYRRKLLRALQADLHKELLYIGEIIEANLKNYQVWQWAMVRFQLFATLPGNGLQYVDELLETDVWNNSAWSHRHFVCRSTNRYSDTAGWAAERDYCLARIKQSPNNESSWNYLHGLVAAVSQSYADDAAIAEAIEALSAEDPPLRFALRARVDLMCSRALACADGVAAQDALQTCLRLKDEVDGIRAKYWAWRHEQLAKQLATVLASS
;
A
#
# COMPACT_ATOMS: atom_id res chain seq x y z
N MET A 1 22.50 20.42 14.67
CA MET A 1 23.03 19.71 15.86
C MET A 1 24.48 20.14 15.99
N GLU A 2 24.96 20.58 17.14
CA GLU A 2 26.38 20.97 17.29
C GLU A 2 27.23 19.73 17.56
N LEU A 3 28.06 19.31 16.59
CA LEU A 3 28.94 18.16 16.72
C LEU A 3 30.33 18.60 17.15
N LYS A 4 30.97 19.45 16.36
CA LYS A 4 32.31 19.98 16.63
C LYS A 4 32.28 20.88 17.86
N GLY A 5 33.16 20.59 18.82
CA GLY A 5 33.25 21.33 20.08
C GLY A 5 32.22 20.88 21.14
N SER A 6 31.30 19.97 20.81
CA SER A 6 30.44 19.34 21.81
C SER A 6 31.24 18.35 22.65
N ALA A 7 31.03 18.38 23.97
CA ALA A 7 31.64 17.43 24.89
C ALA A 7 31.22 15.98 24.60
N GLU A 8 30.01 15.78 24.05
CA GLU A 8 29.47 14.46 23.70
C GLU A 8 30.20 13.81 22.53
N TRP A 9 30.83 14.59 21.66
CA TRP A 9 31.48 14.12 20.42
C TRP A 9 33.00 14.27 20.44
N ALA A 10 33.57 14.68 21.58
CA ALA A 10 35.00 14.94 21.73
C ALA A 10 35.90 13.70 21.54
N ASP A 11 35.36 12.49 21.75
CA ASP A 11 36.04 11.20 21.55
C ASP A 11 35.97 10.69 20.11
N VAL A 12 35.20 11.36 19.24
CA VAL A 12 35.02 10.97 17.84
C VAL A 12 35.90 11.85 16.96
N GLN A 13 36.82 11.22 16.23
CA GLN A 13 37.59 11.88 15.19
C GLN A 13 36.80 11.79 13.89
N PRO A 14 36.34 12.92 13.32
CA PRO A 14 35.57 12.94 12.07
C PRO A 14 36.40 12.39 10.91
N ILE A 15 35.76 11.65 9.99
CA ILE A 15 36.42 11.06 8.82
C ILE A 15 35.95 11.82 7.56
N PRO A 16 36.82 12.64 6.93
CA PRO A 16 36.48 13.35 5.69
C PRO A 16 36.06 12.41 4.56
N GLN A 17 35.25 12.92 3.63
CA GLN A 17 34.99 12.22 2.37
C GLN A 17 36.28 12.17 1.53
N ASP A 18 36.62 10.98 1.05
CA ASP A 18 37.72 10.79 0.10
C ASP A 18 37.16 10.66 -1.33
N ASP A 19 37.15 11.77 -2.07
CA ASP A 19 36.80 11.81 -3.49
C ASP A 19 38.02 11.66 -4.41
N GLY A 20 39.19 11.34 -3.85
CA GLY A 20 40.46 11.24 -4.55
C GLY A 20 41.08 12.59 -4.95
N PRO A 21 42.26 12.57 -5.62
CA PRO A 21 43.00 13.78 -5.93
C PRO A 21 42.39 14.64 -7.06
N ASN A 22 41.54 14.05 -7.92
CA ASN A 22 40.89 14.72 -9.05
C ASN A 22 39.41 14.30 -9.10
N PRO A 23 38.54 14.87 -8.25
CA PRO A 23 37.18 14.39 -8.07
C PRO A 23 36.31 14.69 -9.30
N ALA A 24 35.52 13.71 -9.72
CA ALA A 24 34.47 13.90 -10.72
C ALA A 24 33.16 14.30 -10.04
N CYS A 25 32.55 15.40 -10.49
CA CYS A 25 31.31 15.94 -9.93
C CYS A 25 31.35 16.24 -8.41
N PRO A 26 32.36 16.98 -7.91
CA PRO A 26 32.41 17.34 -6.50
C PRO A 26 31.21 18.22 -6.16
N ILE A 27 30.52 17.87 -5.07
CA ILE A 27 29.42 18.68 -4.55
C ILE A 27 30.03 19.67 -3.55
N ALA A 28 29.79 20.95 -3.76
CA ALA A 28 30.15 21.99 -2.80
C ALA A 28 29.15 21.97 -1.63
N TYR A 29 29.36 21.03 -0.70
CA TYR A 29 28.55 20.91 0.51
C TYR A 29 28.66 22.16 1.38
N ASP A 30 27.58 22.52 2.07
CA ASP A 30 27.67 23.42 3.21
C ASP A 30 28.46 22.78 4.36
N GLU A 31 28.93 23.62 5.28
CA GLU A 31 29.80 23.17 6.37
C GLU A 31 29.08 22.21 7.34
N GLU A 32 27.78 22.46 7.59
CA GLU A 32 26.96 21.65 8.50
C GLU A 32 26.78 20.22 7.95
N PHE A 33 26.44 20.08 6.67
CA PHE A 33 26.28 18.78 6.01
C PHE A 33 27.59 18.02 5.94
N ARG A 34 28.68 18.70 5.58
CA ARG A 34 30.01 18.09 5.52
C ARG A 34 30.41 17.56 6.90
N GLU A 35 30.23 18.37 7.95
CA GLU A 35 30.52 17.97 9.32
C GLU A 35 29.68 16.77 9.75
N ALA A 36 28.36 16.81 9.57
CA ALA A 36 27.47 15.71 9.92
C ALA A 36 27.85 14.39 9.22
N MET A 37 28.22 14.47 7.93
CA MET A 37 28.67 13.30 7.17
C MET A 37 30.05 12.79 7.59
N ASP A 38 30.97 13.66 8.01
CA ASP A 38 32.29 13.24 8.50
C ASP A 38 32.17 12.49 9.84
N TYR A 39 31.32 12.97 10.74
CA TYR A 39 30.99 12.26 11.97
C TYR A 39 30.23 10.96 11.67
N PHE A 40 29.32 10.95 10.70
CA PHE A 40 28.60 9.74 10.29
C PHE A 40 29.57 8.67 9.77
N ARG A 41 30.53 9.04 8.92
CA ARG A 41 31.60 8.12 8.46
C ARG A 41 32.41 7.57 9.64
N ALA A 42 32.73 8.40 10.63
CA ALA A 42 33.46 7.99 11.82
C ALA A 42 32.71 6.95 12.67
N VAL A 43 31.43 7.18 12.96
CA VAL A 43 30.63 6.22 13.76
C VAL A 43 30.40 4.91 13.01
N VAL A 44 30.19 4.96 11.69
CA VAL A 44 30.04 3.77 10.86
C VAL A 44 31.33 2.96 10.82
N ALA A 45 32.49 3.61 10.66
CA ALA A 45 33.79 2.96 10.63
C ALA A 45 34.13 2.26 11.97
N LYS A 46 33.67 2.83 13.09
CA LYS A 46 33.80 2.22 14.43
C LYS A 46 32.71 1.20 14.75
N GLU A 47 31.73 1.02 13.86
CA GLU A 47 30.51 0.25 14.10
C GLU A 47 29.79 0.63 15.42
N GLU A 48 29.82 1.92 15.77
CA GLU A 48 29.30 2.40 17.05
C GLU A 48 27.77 2.20 17.15
N ILE A 49 27.33 1.47 18.17
CA ILE A 49 25.92 1.29 18.53
C ILE A 49 25.62 2.13 19.77
N SER A 50 25.04 3.31 19.58
CA SER A 50 24.74 4.26 20.65
C SER A 50 23.52 5.13 20.31
N GLU A 51 22.89 5.70 21.35
CA GLU A 51 21.80 6.66 21.19
C GLU A 51 22.25 7.93 20.44
N ARG A 52 23.48 8.41 20.69
CA ARG A 52 24.03 9.57 19.97
C ARG A 52 24.23 9.28 18.48
N ALA A 53 24.64 8.05 18.11
CA ALA A 53 24.72 7.64 16.71
C ALA A 53 23.32 7.59 16.07
N LEU A 54 22.30 7.15 16.81
CA LEU A 54 20.92 7.16 16.34
C LEU A 54 20.43 8.59 16.07
N LEU A 55 20.69 9.53 16.99
CA LEU A 55 20.37 10.95 16.81
C LEU A 55 21.12 11.57 15.62
N LEU A 56 22.40 11.23 15.44
CA LEU A 56 23.18 11.66 14.29
C LEU A 56 22.55 11.20 12.97
N THR A 57 22.04 9.96 12.88
CA THR A 57 21.33 9.53 11.67
C THR A 57 20.10 10.39 11.39
N SER A 58 19.33 10.80 12.42
CA SER A 58 18.18 11.69 12.24
C SER A 58 18.60 13.03 11.63
N HIS A 59 19.71 13.59 12.10
CA HIS A 59 20.25 14.86 11.62
C HIS A 59 20.72 14.78 10.16
N VAL A 60 21.40 13.68 9.78
CA VAL A 60 21.85 13.47 8.39
C VAL A 60 20.66 13.22 7.47
N ILE A 61 19.66 12.44 7.89
CA ILE A 61 18.43 12.18 7.12
C ILE A 61 17.65 13.47 6.85
N ALA A 62 17.59 14.39 7.82
CA ALA A 62 16.91 15.68 7.65
C ALA A 62 17.53 16.51 6.51
N GLN A 63 18.84 16.39 6.29
CA GLN A 63 19.56 17.12 5.25
C GLN A 63 19.60 16.37 3.91
N ASN A 64 19.70 15.04 3.93
CA ASN A 64 19.67 14.20 2.74
C ASN A 64 18.90 12.88 2.97
N PRO A 65 17.56 12.91 2.84
CA PRO A 65 16.72 11.74 3.07
C PRO A 65 16.90 10.66 1.99
N ALA A 66 17.61 10.95 0.88
CA ALA A 66 17.90 9.97 -0.16
C ALA A 66 19.13 9.10 0.15
N ASN A 67 19.88 9.40 1.22
CA ASN A 67 21.06 8.63 1.59
C ASN A 67 20.69 7.26 2.18
N TYR A 68 20.66 6.23 1.33
CA TYR A 68 20.28 4.87 1.73
C TYR A 68 21.23 4.22 2.74
N SER A 69 22.50 4.60 2.78
CA SER A 69 23.48 4.08 3.74
C SER A 69 23.13 4.51 5.16
N VAL A 70 22.67 5.75 5.34
CA VAL A 70 22.23 6.27 6.63
C VAL A 70 20.98 5.54 7.11
N TRP A 71 20.00 5.32 6.22
CA TRP A 71 18.81 4.52 6.54
C TRP A 71 19.16 3.08 6.93
N HIS A 72 20.11 2.46 6.23
CA HIS A 72 20.57 1.12 6.56
C HIS A 72 21.20 1.08 7.97
N TYR A 73 22.06 2.04 8.27
CA TYR A 73 22.70 2.13 9.58
C TYR A 73 21.69 2.43 10.70
N ARG A 74 20.74 3.34 10.48
CA ARG A 74 19.65 3.62 11.41
C ARG A 74 18.86 2.36 11.79
N ARG A 75 18.55 1.50 10.81
CA ARG A 75 17.89 0.21 11.08
C ARG A 75 18.72 -0.73 11.95
N LYS A 76 20.04 -0.78 11.73
CA LYS A 76 20.97 -1.56 12.57
C LYS A 76 20.90 -1.04 14.02
N LEU A 77 20.94 0.28 14.21
CA LEU A 77 20.87 0.94 15.52
C LEU A 77 19.55 0.67 16.24
N LEU A 78 18.41 0.92 15.59
CA LEU A 78 17.08 0.73 16.20
C LEU A 78 16.88 -0.70 16.72
N ARG A 79 17.34 -1.70 15.96
CA ARG A 79 17.27 -3.11 16.38
C ARG A 79 18.21 -3.41 17.55
N ALA A 80 19.46 -2.97 17.47
CA ALA A 80 20.47 -3.27 18.47
C ALA A 80 20.19 -2.57 19.81
N LEU A 81 19.65 -1.35 19.77
CA LEU A 81 19.25 -0.56 20.94
C LEU A 81 17.89 -0.97 21.50
N GLN A 82 17.13 -1.83 20.80
CA GLN A 82 15.73 -2.13 21.13
C GLN A 82 14.91 -0.85 21.32
N ALA A 83 15.12 0.12 20.43
CA ALA A 83 14.51 1.44 20.51
C ALA A 83 12.99 1.36 20.42
N ASP A 84 12.31 2.34 21.03
CA ASP A 84 10.86 2.45 20.99
C ASP A 84 10.37 2.69 19.55
N LEU A 85 9.77 1.65 18.98
CA LEU A 85 9.24 1.67 17.62
C LEU A 85 8.11 2.69 17.47
N HIS A 86 7.32 2.99 18.50
CA HIS A 86 6.28 4.01 18.40
C HIS A 86 6.87 5.40 18.12
N LYS A 87 7.99 5.74 18.77
CA LYS A 87 8.69 6.99 18.51
C LYS A 87 9.27 7.03 17.10
N GLU A 88 9.84 5.91 16.63
CA GLU A 88 10.34 5.83 15.25
C GLU A 88 9.21 5.98 14.23
N LEU A 89 8.02 5.45 14.52
CA LEU A 89 6.86 5.56 13.64
C LEU A 89 6.38 7.01 13.50
N LEU A 90 6.37 7.77 14.60
CA LEU A 90 6.07 9.22 14.57
C LEU A 90 7.11 9.98 13.75
N TYR A 91 8.40 9.74 14.02
CA TYR A 91 9.51 10.34 13.28
C TYR A 91 9.43 10.07 11.77
N ILE A 92 9.23 8.82 11.37
CA ILE A 92 9.10 8.45 9.95
C ILE A 92 7.87 9.12 9.32
N GLY A 93 6.78 9.29 10.07
CA GLY A 93 5.59 10.02 9.61
C GLY A 93 5.92 11.42 9.14
N GLU A 94 6.61 12.19 9.97
CA GLU A 94 7.05 13.56 9.64
C GLU A 94 7.96 13.58 8.41
N ILE A 95 8.90 12.63 8.31
CA ILE A 95 9.83 12.55 7.16
C ILE A 95 9.10 12.20 5.85
N ILE A 96 8.10 11.31 5.89
CA ILE A 96 7.28 10.94 4.72
C ILE A 96 6.50 12.15 4.21
N GLU A 97 5.82 12.86 5.10
CA GLU A 97 5.02 14.04 4.74
C GLU A 97 5.89 15.13 4.10
N ALA A 98 7.10 15.34 4.60
CA ALA A 98 8.05 16.28 4.01
C ALA A 98 8.68 15.79 2.68
N ASN A 99 8.70 14.47 2.41
CA ASN A 99 9.47 13.87 1.31
C ASN A 99 8.68 12.83 0.49
N LEU A 100 7.46 13.18 0.07
CA LEU A 100 6.51 12.29 -0.61
C LEU A 100 7.01 11.62 -1.90
N LYS A 101 8.12 12.05 -2.50
CA LYS A 101 8.71 11.45 -3.71
C LYS A 101 10.04 10.73 -3.47
N ASN A 102 10.42 10.50 -2.21
CA ASN A 102 11.68 9.87 -1.87
C ASN A 102 11.54 8.34 -1.71
N TYR A 103 12.28 7.58 -2.53
CA TYR A 103 12.20 6.12 -2.54
C TYR A 103 12.63 5.47 -1.21
N GLN A 104 13.69 5.99 -0.58
CA GLN A 104 14.21 5.43 0.67
C GLN A 104 13.22 5.64 1.82
N VAL A 105 12.58 6.80 1.85
CA VAL A 105 11.52 7.14 2.80
C VAL A 105 10.31 6.21 2.62
N TRP A 106 9.89 5.93 1.38
CA TRP A 106 8.83 4.95 1.11
C TRP A 106 9.23 3.50 1.38
N GLN A 107 10.47 3.09 1.10
CA GLN A 107 10.97 1.78 1.53
C GLN A 107 10.96 1.66 3.06
N TRP A 108 11.29 2.74 3.75
CA TRP A 108 11.24 2.76 5.20
C TRP A 108 9.79 2.83 5.72
N ALA A 109 8.88 3.47 4.99
CA ALA A 109 7.44 3.37 5.18
C ALA A 109 6.96 1.90 5.09
N MET A 110 7.53 1.08 4.19
CA MET A 110 7.23 -0.36 4.12
C MET A 110 7.71 -1.14 5.34
N VAL A 111 8.83 -0.76 5.97
CA VAL A 111 9.20 -1.41 7.23
C VAL A 111 8.38 -0.83 8.39
N ARG A 112 8.01 0.46 8.36
CA ARG A 112 6.96 1.02 9.22
C ARG A 112 5.70 0.17 9.11
N PHE A 113 5.28 -0.22 7.91
CA PHE A 113 4.12 -1.09 7.68
C PHE A 113 4.32 -2.50 8.26
N GLN A 114 5.51 -3.10 8.14
CA GLN A 114 5.81 -4.39 8.80
C GLN A 114 5.83 -4.27 10.33
N LEU A 115 6.41 -3.20 10.88
CA LEU A 115 6.46 -2.93 12.32
C LEU A 115 5.04 -2.65 12.88
N PHE A 116 4.22 -1.86 12.17
CA PHE A 116 2.81 -1.63 12.51
C PHE A 116 1.98 -2.92 12.46
N ALA A 117 2.20 -3.78 11.46
CA ALA A 117 1.50 -5.06 11.36
C ALA A 117 1.86 -6.02 12.51
N THR A 118 3.03 -5.85 13.14
CA THR A 118 3.43 -6.62 14.33
C THR A 118 2.97 -6.01 15.66
N LEU A 119 2.50 -4.76 15.68
CA LEU A 119 1.96 -4.14 16.88
C LEU A 119 0.49 -4.57 17.07
N PRO A 120 0.12 -5.18 18.21
CA PRO A 120 -1.27 -5.57 18.47
C PRO A 120 -2.21 -4.36 18.37
N GLY A 121 -3.28 -4.48 17.57
CA GLY A 121 -4.39 -3.51 17.52
C GLY A 121 -4.18 -2.24 16.71
N ASN A 122 -2.95 -1.78 16.48
CA ASN A 122 -2.71 -0.41 15.97
C ASN A 122 -2.61 -0.29 14.43
N GLY A 123 -2.36 -1.38 13.71
CA GLY A 123 -2.17 -1.34 12.25
C GLY A 123 -3.42 -0.93 11.47
N LEU A 124 -4.60 -1.41 11.85
CA LEU A 124 -5.87 -1.07 11.17
C LEU A 124 -6.40 0.29 11.59
N GLN A 125 -6.23 0.69 12.86
CA GLN A 125 -6.67 2.00 13.33
C GLN A 125 -5.98 3.14 12.56
N TYR A 126 -4.66 3.04 12.36
CA TYR A 126 -3.93 4.03 11.57
C TYR A 126 -4.43 4.10 10.11
N VAL A 127 -4.72 2.94 9.51
CA VAL A 127 -5.32 2.89 8.18
C VAL A 127 -6.71 3.52 8.16
N ASP A 128 -7.50 3.32 9.21
CA ASP A 128 -8.82 3.93 9.33
C ASP A 128 -8.72 5.45 9.38
N GLU A 129 -7.80 6.01 10.16
CA GLU A 129 -7.53 7.47 10.20
C GLU A 129 -7.14 8.03 8.82
N LEU A 130 -6.29 7.30 8.07
CA LEU A 130 -5.93 7.67 6.71
C LEU A 130 -7.12 7.65 5.75
N LEU A 131 -7.96 6.61 5.83
CA LEU A 131 -9.13 6.45 4.94
C LEU A 131 -10.32 7.32 5.34
N GLU A 132 -10.40 7.75 6.60
CA GLU A 132 -11.33 8.79 7.06
C GLU A 132 -10.96 10.16 6.48
N THR A 133 -9.67 10.45 6.40
CA THR A 133 -9.15 11.68 5.79
C THR A 133 -9.30 11.65 4.27
N ASP A 134 -8.92 10.55 3.63
CA ASP A 134 -9.01 10.36 2.18
C ASP A 134 -9.31 8.91 1.82
N VAL A 135 -10.59 8.63 1.53
CA VAL A 135 -11.05 7.30 1.10
C VAL A 135 -10.46 6.89 -0.25
N TRP A 136 -9.95 7.82 -1.07
CA TRP A 136 -9.37 7.55 -2.39
C TRP A 136 -7.90 7.13 -2.32
N ASN A 137 -7.28 7.21 -1.14
CA ASN A 137 -5.88 6.87 -0.92
C ASN A 137 -5.60 5.38 -1.17
N ASN A 138 -5.17 5.05 -2.39
CA ASN A 138 -4.85 3.67 -2.78
C ASN A 138 -3.71 3.06 -1.94
N SER A 139 -2.78 3.87 -1.44
CA SER A 139 -1.71 3.39 -0.56
C SER A 139 -2.25 2.93 0.79
N ALA A 140 -3.25 3.64 1.34
CA ALA A 140 -3.91 3.23 2.59
C ALA A 140 -4.70 1.92 2.41
N TRP A 141 -5.45 1.76 1.31
CA TRP A 141 -6.12 0.49 0.96
C TRP A 141 -5.14 -0.67 0.78
N SER A 142 -4.04 -0.41 0.09
CA SER A 142 -2.96 -1.41 -0.09
C SER A 142 -2.34 -1.80 1.25
N HIS A 143 -2.14 -0.83 2.14
CA HIS A 143 -1.64 -1.10 3.48
C HIS A 143 -2.63 -1.90 4.32
N ARG A 144 -3.93 -1.60 4.23
CA ARG A 144 -4.99 -2.40 4.87
C ARG A 144 -4.88 -3.87 4.48
N HIS A 145 -4.77 -4.14 3.18
CA HIS A 145 -4.67 -5.50 2.66
C HIS A 145 -3.41 -6.20 3.19
N PHE A 146 -2.29 -5.49 3.24
CA PHE A 146 -1.06 -6.01 3.83
C PHE A 146 -1.23 -6.37 5.31
N VAL A 147 -1.81 -5.50 6.15
CA VAL A 147 -2.03 -5.76 7.58
C VAL A 147 -2.95 -6.96 7.78
N CYS A 148 -4.10 -7.00 7.09
CA CYS A 148 -5.06 -8.10 7.21
C CYS A 148 -4.46 -9.44 6.78
N ARG A 149 -3.67 -9.47 5.70
CA ARG A 149 -2.99 -10.69 5.24
C ARG A 149 -1.86 -11.12 6.19
N SER A 150 -1.07 -10.17 6.69
CA SER A 150 0.05 -10.46 7.60
C SER A 150 -0.39 -10.95 8.97
N THR A 151 -1.57 -10.50 9.42
CA THR A 151 -2.20 -10.92 10.68
C THR A 151 -3.15 -12.10 10.52
N ASN A 152 -3.25 -12.67 9.31
CA ASN A 152 -4.17 -13.74 8.95
C ASN A 152 -5.64 -13.45 9.30
N ARG A 153 -6.04 -12.17 9.26
CA ARG A 153 -7.38 -11.72 9.67
C ARG A 153 -8.51 -12.37 8.88
N TYR A 154 -8.24 -12.73 7.62
CA TYR A 154 -9.24 -13.36 6.75
C TYR A 154 -9.52 -14.83 7.08
N SER A 155 -8.63 -15.51 7.82
CA SER A 155 -8.85 -16.93 8.16
C SER A 155 -9.92 -17.12 9.24
N ASP A 156 -10.19 -16.08 10.03
CA ASP A 156 -11.26 -16.08 11.01
C ASP A 156 -12.56 -15.56 10.39
N THR A 157 -13.68 -16.24 10.65
CA THR A 157 -14.99 -15.86 10.10
C THR A 157 -15.41 -14.47 10.54
N ALA A 158 -15.12 -14.07 11.79
CA ALA A 158 -15.46 -12.74 12.28
C ALA A 158 -14.56 -11.67 11.65
N GLY A 159 -13.25 -11.94 11.52
CA GLY A 159 -12.31 -11.08 10.81
C GLY A 159 -12.66 -10.88 9.33
N TRP A 160 -13.05 -11.95 8.63
CA TRP A 160 -13.58 -11.89 7.26
C TRP A 160 -14.82 -11.01 7.16
N ALA A 161 -15.84 -11.29 7.98
CA ALA A 161 -17.10 -10.56 7.95
C ALA A 161 -16.88 -9.06 8.24
N ALA A 162 -16.05 -8.73 9.23
CA ALA A 162 -15.72 -7.35 9.56
C ALA A 162 -15.05 -6.61 8.39
N GLU A 163 -14.09 -7.24 7.69
CA GLU A 163 -13.40 -6.61 6.56
C GLU A 163 -14.28 -6.50 5.32
N ARG A 164 -15.12 -7.50 5.05
CA ARG A 164 -16.14 -7.44 4.01
C ARG A 164 -17.09 -6.28 4.26
N ASP A 165 -17.68 -6.21 5.45
CA ASP A 165 -18.69 -5.20 5.79
C ASP A 165 -18.10 -3.79 5.76
N TYR A 166 -16.87 -3.63 6.26
CA TYR A 166 -16.10 -2.39 6.14
C TYR A 166 -15.93 -1.97 4.67
N CYS A 167 -15.46 -2.87 3.82
CA CYS A 167 -15.24 -2.59 2.41
C CYS A 167 -16.54 -2.20 1.70
N LEU A 168 -17.62 -2.96 1.92
CA LEU A 168 -18.93 -2.68 1.33
C LEU A 168 -19.49 -1.34 1.81
N ALA A 169 -19.31 -0.98 3.08
CA ALA A 169 -19.72 0.34 3.59
C ALA A 169 -18.96 1.49 2.89
N ARG A 170 -17.64 1.35 2.69
CA ARG A 170 -16.83 2.35 1.97
C ARG A 170 -17.18 2.42 0.49
N ILE A 171 -17.49 1.30 -0.17
CA ILE A 171 -17.99 1.28 -1.54
C ILE A 171 -19.33 2.04 -1.63
N LYS A 172 -20.28 1.77 -0.71
CA LYS A 172 -21.58 2.47 -0.70
C LYS A 172 -21.41 3.98 -0.47
N GLN A 173 -20.46 4.39 0.38
CA GLN A 173 -20.14 5.80 0.61
C GLN A 173 -19.53 6.49 -0.63
N SER A 174 -18.74 5.77 -1.42
CA SER A 174 -18.01 6.32 -2.58
C SER A 174 -17.93 5.30 -3.70
N PRO A 175 -19.04 5.04 -4.44
CA PRO A 175 -19.12 3.94 -5.39
C PRO A 175 -18.23 4.13 -6.63
N ASN A 176 -17.78 5.36 -6.89
CA ASN A 176 -16.84 5.70 -7.96
C ASN A 176 -15.37 5.59 -7.54
N ASN A 177 -15.05 5.12 -6.33
CA ASN A 177 -13.69 4.93 -5.86
C ASN A 177 -13.13 3.57 -6.31
N GLU A 178 -12.18 3.58 -7.22
CA GLU A 178 -11.57 2.34 -7.74
C GLU A 178 -10.84 1.54 -6.67
N SER A 179 -10.22 2.22 -5.70
CA SER A 179 -9.37 1.60 -4.68
C SER A 179 -10.16 0.63 -3.80
N SER A 180 -11.39 0.99 -3.42
CA SER A 180 -12.25 0.12 -2.60
C SER A 180 -12.75 -1.10 -3.37
N TRP A 181 -13.08 -0.95 -4.66
CA TRP A 181 -13.43 -2.08 -5.53
C TRP A 181 -12.25 -3.03 -5.80
N ASN A 182 -11.05 -2.49 -6.01
CA ASN A 182 -9.85 -3.29 -6.15
C ASN A 182 -9.50 -4.01 -4.82
N TYR A 183 -9.74 -3.37 -3.67
CA TYR A 183 -9.60 -4.01 -2.36
C TYR A 183 -10.59 -5.17 -2.20
N LEU A 184 -11.87 -4.99 -2.55
CA LEU A 184 -12.88 -6.06 -2.55
C LEU A 184 -12.43 -7.26 -3.40
N HIS A 185 -11.92 -7.00 -4.61
CA HIS A 185 -11.41 -8.05 -5.47
C HIS A 185 -10.24 -8.81 -4.83
N GLY A 186 -9.29 -8.10 -4.23
CA GLY A 186 -8.16 -8.69 -3.52
C GLY A 186 -8.58 -9.50 -2.28
N LEU A 187 -9.57 -9.00 -1.53
CA LEU A 187 -10.13 -9.67 -0.35
C LEU A 187 -10.72 -11.04 -0.71
N VAL A 188 -11.60 -11.07 -1.72
CA VAL A 188 -12.25 -12.30 -2.21
C VAL A 188 -11.25 -13.29 -2.80
N ALA A 189 -10.28 -12.79 -3.57
CA ALA A 189 -9.19 -13.62 -4.10
C ALA A 189 -8.30 -14.21 -2.98
N ALA A 190 -8.08 -13.49 -1.89
CA ALA A 190 -7.23 -13.95 -0.78
C ALA A 190 -7.77 -15.20 -0.07
N VAL A 191 -9.09 -15.41 -0.10
CA VAL A 191 -9.76 -16.60 0.46
C VAL A 191 -10.16 -17.62 -0.62
N SER A 192 -9.67 -17.46 -1.85
CA SER A 192 -9.98 -18.32 -3.01
C SER A 192 -11.49 -18.47 -3.27
N GLN A 193 -12.26 -17.42 -3.02
CA GLN A 193 -13.70 -17.37 -3.29
C GLN A 193 -13.98 -16.53 -4.55
N SER A 194 -15.24 -16.51 -4.95
CA SER A 194 -15.83 -15.62 -5.95
C SER A 194 -16.84 -14.68 -5.30
N TYR A 195 -17.29 -13.65 -6.03
CA TYR A 195 -18.37 -12.77 -5.54
C TYR A 195 -19.70 -13.49 -5.31
N ALA A 196 -19.91 -14.65 -5.96
CA ALA A 196 -21.13 -15.43 -5.82
C ALA A 196 -21.20 -16.21 -4.49
N ASP A 197 -20.05 -16.43 -3.84
CA ASP A 197 -19.95 -17.25 -2.62
C ASP A 197 -20.34 -16.48 -1.35
N ASP A 198 -20.46 -15.13 -1.42
CA ASP A 198 -20.89 -14.29 -0.32
C ASP A 198 -22.12 -13.45 -0.72
N ALA A 199 -23.26 -13.74 -0.10
CA ALA A 199 -24.54 -13.11 -0.43
C ALA A 199 -24.51 -11.58 -0.24
N ALA A 200 -23.83 -11.06 0.78
CA ALA A 200 -23.77 -9.62 1.04
C ALA A 200 -22.96 -8.90 -0.06
N ILE A 201 -21.91 -9.52 -0.58
CA ILE A 201 -21.15 -9.01 -1.72
C ILE A 201 -22.02 -9.03 -2.98
N ALA A 202 -22.67 -10.16 -3.27
CA ALA A 202 -23.50 -10.31 -4.46
C ALA A 202 -24.64 -9.29 -4.48
N GLU A 203 -25.39 -9.16 -3.38
CA GLU A 203 -26.49 -8.20 -3.23
C GLU A 203 -26.01 -6.75 -3.41
N ALA A 204 -24.86 -6.40 -2.83
CA ALA A 204 -24.30 -5.06 -2.96
C ALA A 204 -23.90 -4.73 -4.41
N ILE A 205 -23.27 -5.68 -5.12
CA ILE A 205 -22.91 -5.53 -6.54
C ILE A 205 -24.17 -5.34 -7.39
N GLU A 206 -25.20 -6.16 -7.16
CA GLU A 206 -26.45 -6.07 -7.91
C GLU A 206 -27.16 -4.75 -7.70
N ALA A 207 -27.31 -4.32 -6.45
CA ALA A 207 -27.93 -3.05 -6.11
C ALA A 207 -27.20 -1.86 -6.76
N LEU A 208 -25.87 -1.80 -6.61
CA LEU A 208 -25.06 -0.71 -7.17
C LEU A 208 -24.98 -0.74 -8.70
N SER A 209 -25.13 -1.90 -9.32
CA SER A 209 -25.14 -2.02 -10.80
C SER A 209 -26.45 -1.55 -11.43
N ALA A 210 -27.51 -1.42 -10.64
CA ALA A 210 -28.82 -0.95 -11.08
C ALA A 210 -28.98 0.58 -10.98
N GLU A 211 -28.00 1.28 -10.40
CA GLU A 211 -28.01 2.74 -10.26
C GLU A 211 -28.01 3.47 -11.62
N ASP A 212 -28.62 4.65 -11.63
CA ASP A 212 -28.65 5.58 -12.76
C ASP A 212 -28.20 6.98 -12.28
N PRO A 213 -27.09 7.55 -12.78
CA PRO A 213 -26.24 7.05 -13.87
C PRO A 213 -25.45 5.77 -13.51
N PRO A 214 -25.08 4.95 -14.51
CA PRO A 214 -24.42 3.67 -14.28
C PRO A 214 -23.05 3.82 -13.62
N LEU A 215 -22.82 3.01 -12.59
CA LEU A 215 -21.55 2.94 -11.87
C LEU A 215 -20.60 1.96 -12.55
N ARG A 216 -19.55 2.50 -13.20
CA ARG A 216 -18.56 1.71 -13.97
C ARG A 216 -17.97 0.53 -13.22
N PHE A 217 -17.65 0.71 -11.94
CA PHE A 217 -16.99 -0.31 -11.14
C PHE A 217 -17.95 -1.37 -10.60
N ALA A 218 -19.19 -0.99 -10.33
CA ALA A 218 -20.24 -1.94 -10.00
C ALA A 218 -20.54 -2.86 -11.20
N LEU A 219 -20.67 -2.29 -12.41
CA LEU A 219 -20.84 -3.06 -13.63
C LEU A 219 -19.63 -3.99 -13.91
N ARG A 220 -18.40 -3.51 -13.68
CA ARG A 220 -17.20 -4.38 -13.75
C ARG A 220 -17.31 -5.57 -12.80
N ALA A 221 -17.70 -5.34 -11.54
CA ALA A 221 -17.86 -6.41 -10.56
C ALA A 221 -19.03 -7.35 -10.90
N ARG A 222 -20.10 -6.83 -11.51
CA ARG A 222 -21.25 -7.62 -11.98
C ARG A 222 -20.86 -8.63 -13.05
N VAL A 223 -19.97 -8.28 -13.99
CA VAL A 223 -19.47 -9.23 -14.99
C VAL A 223 -18.86 -10.47 -14.31
N ASP A 224 -18.03 -10.27 -13.29
CA ASP A 224 -17.36 -11.37 -12.59
C ASP A 224 -18.33 -12.15 -11.69
N LEU A 225 -19.29 -11.47 -11.04
CA LEU A 225 -20.36 -12.10 -10.25
C LEU A 225 -21.22 -13.03 -11.12
N MET A 226 -21.72 -12.51 -12.24
CA MET A 226 -22.63 -13.25 -13.13
C MET A 226 -21.91 -14.38 -13.86
N CYS A 227 -20.64 -14.18 -14.25
CA CYS A 227 -19.81 -15.26 -14.76
C CYS A 227 -19.64 -16.39 -13.73
N SER A 228 -19.40 -16.05 -12.47
CA SER A 228 -19.24 -17.05 -11.40
C SER A 228 -20.53 -17.84 -11.16
N ARG A 229 -21.69 -17.17 -11.11
CA ARG A 229 -23.00 -17.83 -11.00
C ARG A 229 -23.32 -18.72 -12.19
N ALA A 230 -23.06 -18.25 -13.41
CA ALA A 230 -23.26 -19.01 -14.63
C ALA A 230 -22.49 -20.34 -14.61
N LEU A 231 -21.22 -20.30 -14.18
CA LEU A 231 -20.37 -21.48 -14.11
C LEU A 231 -20.74 -22.41 -12.95
N ALA A 232 -21.06 -21.87 -11.78
CA ALA A 232 -21.38 -22.66 -10.59
C ALA A 232 -22.74 -23.36 -10.70
N CYS A 233 -23.73 -22.71 -11.32
CA CYS A 233 -25.11 -23.18 -11.34
C CYS A 233 -25.62 -23.58 -12.74
N ALA A 234 -24.76 -23.55 -13.76
CA ALA A 234 -25.17 -23.69 -15.17
C ALA A 234 -26.32 -22.72 -15.55
N ASP A 235 -26.27 -21.50 -15.01
CA ASP A 235 -27.29 -20.47 -15.20
C ASP A 235 -27.06 -19.69 -16.51
N GLY A 236 -27.86 -19.99 -17.52
CA GLY A 236 -27.82 -19.30 -18.81
C GLY A 236 -28.26 -17.84 -18.76
N VAL A 237 -29.13 -17.46 -17.83
CA VAL A 237 -29.55 -16.07 -17.64
C VAL A 237 -28.38 -15.26 -17.10
N ALA A 238 -27.68 -15.78 -16.09
CA ALA A 238 -26.45 -15.16 -15.58
C ALA A 238 -25.36 -15.10 -16.66
N ALA A 239 -25.25 -16.13 -17.51
CA ALA A 239 -24.29 -16.12 -18.62
C ALA A 239 -24.58 -14.98 -19.61
N GLN A 240 -25.84 -14.82 -20.02
CA GLN A 240 -26.28 -13.74 -20.90
C GLN A 240 -26.08 -12.37 -20.25
N ASP A 241 -26.40 -12.22 -18.96
CA ASP A 241 -26.20 -10.97 -18.23
C ASP A 241 -24.73 -10.55 -18.18
N ALA A 242 -23.81 -11.49 -17.93
CA ALA A 242 -22.38 -11.21 -17.93
C ALA A 242 -21.89 -10.68 -19.29
N LEU A 243 -22.35 -11.28 -20.40
CA LEU A 243 -22.03 -10.84 -21.75
C LEU A 243 -22.65 -9.47 -22.06
N GLN A 244 -23.93 -9.27 -21.75
CA GLN A 244 -24.61 -8.00 -21.99
C GLN A 244 -24.00 -6.87 -21.17
N THR A 245 -23.57 -7.14 -19.94
CA THR A 245 -22.88 -6.16 -19.09
C THR A 245 -21.53 -5.76 -19.71
N CYS A 246 -20.79 -6.67 -20.34
CA CYS A 246 -19.56 -6.32 -21.08
C CYS A 246 -19.86 -5.36 -22.25
N LEU A 247 -20.95 -5.59 -23.00
CA LEU A 247 -21.35 -4.72 -24.11
C LEU A 247 -21.75 -3.33 -23.60
N ARG A 248 -22.53 -3.26 -22.51
CA ARG A 248 -22.91 -1.99 -21.87
C ARG A 248 -21.67 -1.21 -21.40
N LEU A 249 -20.69 -1.89 -20.79
CA LEU A 249 -19.41 -1.27 -20.42
C LEU A 249 -18.63 -0.76 -21.63
N LYS A 250 -18.61 -1.52 -22.74
CA LYS A 250 -17.94 -1.14 -23.99
C LYS A 250 -18.56 0.09 -24.65
N ASP A 251 -19.89 0.08 -24.78
CA ASP A 251 -20.61 0.99 -25.67
C ASP A 251 -21.15 2.25 -24.97
N GLU A 252 -21.39 2.18 -23.65
CA GLU A 252 -22.07 3.26 -22.91
C GLU A 252 -21.25 3.85 -21.76
N VAL A 253 -20.48 3.04 -21.03
CA VAL A 253 -19.96 3.44 -19.69
C VAL A 253 -18.45 3.64 -19.62
N ASP A 254 -17.65 2.75 -20.23
CA ASP A 254 -16.19 2.71 -20.10
C ASP A 254 -15.51 2.67 -21.48
N GLY A 255 -15.85 3.67 -22.30
CA GLY A 255 -15.38 3.78 -23.68
C GLY A 255 -13.85 3.79 -23.84
N ILE A 256 -13.10 4.27 -22.83
CA ILE A 256 -11.63 4.22 -22.82
C ILE A 256 -11.09 2.77 -22.83
N ARG A 257 -11.86 1.81 -22.28
CA ARG A 257 -11.53 0.37 -22.27
C ARG A 257 -12.41 -0.45 -23.22
N ALA A 258 -13.07 0.17 -24.21
CA ALA A 258 -13.95 -0.52 -25.17
C ALA A 258 -13.31 -1.77 -25.82
N LYS A 259 -12.02 -1.69 -26.19
CA LYS A 259 -11.27 -2.85 -26.74
C LYS A 259 -11.10 -3.99 -25.73
N TYR A 260 -10.86 -3.66 -24.46
CA TYR A 260 -10.78 -4.66 -23.39
C TYR A 260 -12.13 -5.33 -23.16
N TRP A 261 -13.22 -4.57 -23.13
CA TRP A 261 -14.56 -5.12 -22.94
C TRP A 261 -15.03 -5.97 -24.12
N ALA A 262 -14.66 -5.61 -25.35
CA ALA A 262 -14.87 -6.46 -26.54
C ALA A 262 -14.13 -7.79 -26.40
N TRP A 263 -12.83 -7.74 -26.06
CA TRP A 263 -12.03 -8.94 -25.82
C TRP A 263 -12.60 -9.80 -24.68
N ARG A 264 -13.00 -9.18 -23.56
CA ARG A 264 -13.54 -9.88 -22.39
C ARG A 264 -14.85 -10.59 -22.73
N HIS A 265 -15.74 -9.93 -23.49
CA HIS A 265 -16.96 -10.53 -24.02
C HIS A 265 -16.65 -11.79 -24.85
N GLU A 266 -15.71 -11.72 -25.79
CA GLU A 266 -15.32 -12.87 -26.60
C GLU A 266 -14.76 -14.03 -25.77
N GLN A 267 -13.94 -13.74 -24.74
CA GLN A 267 -13.41 -14.79 -23.87
C GLN A 267 -14.52 -15.44 -23.03
N LEU A 268 -15.41 -14.63 -22.46
CA LEU A 268 -16.54 -15.13 -21.67
C LEU A 268 -17.51 -15.95 -22.52
N ALA A 269 -17.79 -15.53 -23.75
CA ALA A 269 -18.67 -16.28 -24.66
C ALA A 269 -18.12 -17.68 -24.95
N LYS A 270 -16.79 -17.82 -25.11
CA LYS A 270 -16.14 -19.12 -25.26
C LYS A 270 -16.21 -19.94 -23.97
N GLN A 271 -15.95 -19.31 -22.82
CA GLN A 271 -15.95 -19.97 -21.52
C GLN A 271 -17.35 -20.46 -21.12
N LEU A 272 -18.39 -19.72 -21.48
CA LEU A 272 -19.79 -19.98 -21.12
C LEU A 272 -20.56 -20.73 -22.21
N ALA A 273 -19.92 -21.13 -23.31
CA ALA A 273 -20.57 -21.75 -24.46
C ALA A 273 -21.43 -22.97 -24.09
N THR A 274 -20.92 -23.84 -23.21
CA THR A 274 -21.65 -25.03 -22.74
C THR A 274 -22.87 -24.66 -21.91
N VAL A 275 -22.75 -23.65 -21.05
CA VAL A 275 -23.86 -23.17 -20.19
C VAL A 275 -24.97 -22.57 -21.06
N LEU A 276 -24.60 -21.75 -22.04
CA LEU A 276 -25.52 -21.13 -22.98
C LEU A 276 -26.20 -22.13 -23.93
N ALA A 277 -25.53 -23.25 -24.25
CA ALA A 277 -26.11 -24.30 -25.08
C ALA A 277 -27.14 -25.16 -24.32
N SER A 278 -27.09 -25.17 -22.98
CA SER A 278 -27.98 -25.95 -22.12
C SER A 278 -29.18 -25.17 -21.57
N SER A 279 -29.22 -23.86 -21.78
CA SER A 279 -30.24 -22.92 -21.29
C SER A 279 -31.24 -22.54 -22.38
#